data_AF-A0A2E7URJ0-F1
#
_entry.id   AF-A0A2E7URJ0-F1
#
_cell.length_a   1.000
_cell.length_b   1.000
_cell.length_c   1.000
_cell.angle_alpha   90.00
_cell.angle_beta   90.00
_cell.angle_gamma   90.00
#
_symmetry.space_group_name_H-M   'P 1'
#
loop_
_entity.id
_entity.type
_entity.pdbx_description
1 polymer ?
#
loop_
_entity_poly.entity_id
_entity_poly.type
_entity_poly.pdbx_seq_one_letter_code
_entity_poly.pdbx_strand_id
1 'polypeptide(L)'
;MIVILSISGCRNNCQELCEEMAAFAEEECNNTFPEQQVDQCLADYDKEKIDEKQDAVCEDTLPTLREEWTCEEIEDYFAGGGGGAADDANTTE
;
A
#
# COMPACT_ATOMS: atom_id res chain seq x y z
N MET A 1 26.84 7.32 -13.35
CA MET A 1 26.56 6.83 -11.98
C MET A 1 25.53 7.77 -11.38
N ILE A 2 24.25 7.44 -11.54
CA ILE A 2 23.18 8.18 -10.85
C ILE A 2 23.10 7.57 -9.46
N VAL A 3 23.48 8.36 -8.46
CA VAL A 3 23.26 8.04 -7.05
C VAL A 3 21.76 8.19 -6.83
N ILE A 4 21.03 7.08 -6.94
CA ILE A 4 19.64 7.00 -6.49
C ILE A 4 19.73 7.11 -4.96
N LEU A 5 19.44 8.30 -4.44
CA LEU A 5 19.20 8.52 -3.03
C LEU A 5 18.07 7.58 -2.64
N SER A 6 18.41 6.44 -2.06
CA SER A 6 17.49 5.64 -1.27
C SER A 6 16.91 6.60 -0.25
N ILE A 7 15.66 7.00 -0.49
CA ILE A 7 14.83 7.70 0.47
C ILE A 7 14.53 6.65 1.53
N SER A 8 15.53 6.31 2.35
CA SER A 8 15.34 5.74 3.69
C SER A 8 14.78 6.85 4.59
N GLY A 9 13.74 7.54 4.11
CA GLY A 9 12.89 8.36 4.94
C GLY A 9 12.30 7.44 5.99
N CYS A 10 12.23 7.91 7.22
CA CYS A 10 11.62 7.17 8.32
C CYS A 10 10.21 6.75 7.92
N ARG A 11 10.06 5.49 7.45
CA ARG A 11 8.78 4.91 7.10
C ARG A 11 7.86 4.92 8.31
N ASN A 12 6.59 5.17 8.07
CA ASN A 12 5.53 5.13 9.06
C ASN A 12 4.82 3.76 9.02
N ASN A 13 3.89 3.54 9.94
CA ASN A 13 3.22 2.24 10.07
C ASN A 13 2.38 1.93 8.82
N CYS A 14 1.79 2.93 8.17
CA CYS A 14 1.02 2.74 6.94
C CYS A 14 1.88 2.37 5.73
N GLN A 15 3.09 2.93 5.63
CA GLN A 15 4.05 2.57 4.59
C GLN A 15 4.59 1.15 4.80
N GLU A 16 4.80 0.74 6.05
CA GLU A 16 5.12 -0.65 6.39
C GLU A 16 3.95 -1.58 6.01
N LEU A 17 2.70 -1.17 6.30
CA LEU A 17 1.52 -1.94 5.93
C LEU A 17 1.39 -2.16 4.42
N CYS A 18 1.70 -1.16 3.58
CA CYS A 18 1.72 -1.34 2.12
C CYS A 18 2.64 -2.48 1.66
N GLU A 19 3.83 -2.59 2.27
CA GLU A 19 4.78 -3.65 1.93
C GLU A 19 4.36 -5.00 2.49
N GLU A 20 3.86 -5.04 3.72
CA GLU A 20 3.34 -6.26 4.33
C GLU A 20 2.14 -6.82 3.56
N MET A 21 1.24 -5.96 3.05
CA MET A 21 0.13 -6.38 2.19
C MET A 21 0.63 -6.98 0.87
N ALA A 22 1.62 -6.36 0.23
CA ALA A 22 2.21 -6.88 -1.00
C ALA A 22 2.94 -8.22 -0.76
N ALA A 23 3.70 -8.32 0.33
CA ALA A 23 4.40 -9.53 0.72
C ALA A 23 3.43 -10.67 1.07
N PHE A 24 2.37 -10.37 1.83
CA PHE A 24 1.32 -11.34 2.14
C PHE A 24 0.63 -11.85 0.88
N ALA A 25 0.32 -10.97 -0.08
CA ALA A 25 -0.27 -11.40 -1.34
C ALA A 25 0.67 -12.30 -2.16
N GLU A 26 1.98 -12.01 -2.15
CA GLU A 26 2.96 -12.85 -2.82
C GLU A 26 3.09 -14.23 -2.16
N GLU A 27 3.18 -14.27 -0.83
CA GLU A 27 3.42 -15.49 -0.05
C GLU A 27 2.17 -16.38 0.06
N GLU A 28 1.02 -15.81 0.41
CA GLU A 28 -0.19 -16.55 0.75
C GLU A 28 -1.16 -16.67 -0.44
N CYS A 29 -1.18 -15.66 -1.31
CA CYS A 29 -2.12 -15.59 -2.44
C CYS A 29 -1.46 -15.93 -3.79
N ASN A 30 -0.13 -16.08 -3.82
CA ASN A 30 0.67 -16.25 -5.02
C ASN A 30 0.44 -15.13 -6.06
N ASN A 31 0.06 -13.94 -5.58
CA ASN A 31 -0.24 -12.77 -6.41
C ASN A 31 0.82 -11.69 -6.19
N THR A 32 1.41 -11.19 -7.28
CA THR A 32 2.48 -10.20 -7.21
C THR A 32 1.99 -8.90 -7.83
N PHE A 33 1.97 -7.84 -7.03
CA PHE A 33 1.63 -6.51 -7.51
C PHE A 33 2.84 -5.85 -8.19
N PRO A 34 2.63 -5.04 -9.25
CA PRO A 34 3.68 -4.24 -9.84
C PRO A 34 4.29 -3.30 -8.78
N GLU A 35 5.62 -3.13 -8.80
CA GLU A 35 6.33 -2.19 -7.92
C GLU A 35 5.71 -0.79 -7.95
N GLN A 36 5.20 -0.35 -9.10
CA GLN A 36 4.53 0.96 -9.26
C GLN A 36 3.26 1.10 -8.39
N GLN A 37 2.50 0.02 -8.16
CA GLN A 37 1.31 0.06 -7.30
C GLN A 37 1.70 0.13 -5.82
N VAL A 38 2.75 -0.61 -5.44
CA VAL A 38 3.29 -0.57 -4.08
C VAL A 38 3.91 0.81 -3.80
N ASP A 39 4.69 1.36 -4.73
CA ASP A 39 5.24 2.71 -4.66
C ASP A 39 4.15 3.78 -4.55
N GLN A 40 3.04 3.61 -5.26
CA GLN A 40 1.89 4.51 -5.17
C GLN A 40 1.25 4.45 -3.77
N CYS A 41 1.02 3.24 -3.23
CA CYS A 41 0.56 3.05 -1.84
C CYS A 41 1.49 3.77 -0.85
N LEU A 42 2.80 3.57 -0.97
CA LEU A 42 3.81 4.23 -0.14
C LEU A 42 3.75 5.76 -0.25
N ALA A 43 3.55 6.30 -1.46
CA ALA A 43 3.47 7.72 -1.73
C ALA A 43 2.16 8.36 -1.21
N ASP A 44 1.08 7.59 -1.11
CA ASP A 44 -0.20 8.08 -0.60
C ASP A 44 -0.25 8.13 0.92
N TYR A 45 0.49 7.25 1.59
CA TYR A 45 0.71 7.31 3.03
C TYR A 45 2.00 8.05 3.42
N ASP A 46 2.49 8.97 2.58
CA ASP A 46 3.62 9.80 2.98
C ASP A 46 3.30 10.59 4.27
N LYS A 47 4.31 10.82 5.13
CA LYS A 47 4.12 11.38 6.49
C LYS A 47 3.42 12.73 6.50
N GLU A 48 3.52 13.50 5.43
CA GLU A 48 2.84 14.79 5.30
C GLU A 48 1.34 14.65 5.00
N LYS A 49 0.90 13.46 4.56
CA LYS A 49 -0.48 13.16 4.15
C LYS A 49 -1.29 12.40 5.20
N ILE A 50 -0.64 11.75 6.16
CA ILE A 50 -1.31 10.94 7.19
C ILE A 50 -1.40 11.66 8.53
N ASP A 51 -2.54 11.52 9.19
CA ASP A 51 -2.73 11.97 10.56
C ASP A 51 -2.40 10.86 11.57
N GLU A 52 -2.18 11.24 12.84
CA GLU A 52 -1.81 10.31 13.92
C GLU A 52 -2.81 9.15 14.09
N LYS A 53 -4.11 9.37 13.80
CA LYS A 53 -5.10 8.30 13.90
C LYS A 53 -4.97 7.32 12.74
N GLN A 54 -4.67 7.80 11.54
CA GLN A 54 -4.41 6.91 10.41
C GLN A 54 -3.17 6.06 10.67
N ASP A 55 -2.10 6.67 11.19
CA ASP A 55 -0.88 5.94 11.55
C ASP A 55 -1.15 4.87 12.62
N ALA A 56 -1.93 5.20 13.66
CA ALA A 56 -2.33 4.24 14.69
C ALA A 56 -3.20 3.10 14.15
N VAL A 57 -4.11 3.38 13.21
CA VAL A 57 -4.91 2.33 12.54
C VAL A 57 -4.01 1.38 11.77
N CYS A 58 -3.02 1.91 11.05
CA CYS A 58 -2.06 1.07 10.34
C CYS A 58 -1.20 0.23 11.30
N GLU A 59 -0.76 0.81 12.43
CA GLU A 59 -0.03 0.08 13.49
C GLU A 59 -0.86 -1.07 14.05
N ASP A 60 -2.15 -0.85 14.30
CA ASP A 60 -3.07 -1.88 14.81
C ASP A 60 -3.37 -2.96 13.76
N THR A 61 -3.36 -2.60 12.47
CA THR A 61 -3.66 -3.52 11.36
C THR A 61 -2.49 -4.44 11.03
N LEU A 62 -1.24 -3.96 11.13
CA LEU A 62 -0.04 -4.75 10.84
C LEU A 62 -0.03 -6.16 11.48
N PRO A 63 -0.25 -6.32 12.80
CA PRO A 63 -0.23 -7.65 13.41
C PRO A 63 -1.45 -8.51 13.05
N THR A 64 -2.60 -7.90 12.70
CA THR A 64 -3.82 -8.63 12.36
C THR A 64 -4.01 -8.83 10.86
N LEU A 65 -3.14 -8.27 10.01
CA LEU A 65 -3.24 -8.32 8.56
C LEU A 65 -3.47 -9.75 8.06
N ARG A 66 -2.67 -10.71 8.53
CA ARG A 66 -2.77 -12.12 8.10
C ARG A 66 -4.00 -12.86 8.64
N GLU A 67 -4.62 -12.35 9.69
CA GLU A 67 -5.77 -12.96 10.36
C GLU A 67 -7.11 -12.35 9.89
N GLU A 68 -7.11 -11.06 9.58
CA GLU A 68 -8.31 -10.27 9.27
C GLU A 68 -8.46 -9.96 7.78
N TRP A 69 -7.36 -9.91 7.02
CA TRP A 69 -7.42 -9.61 5.58
C TRP A 69 -7.30 -10.87 4.75
N THR A 70 -8.14 -10.95 3.72
CA THR A 70 -8.11 -12.01 2.72
C THR A 70 -7.36 -11.58 1.47
N CYS A 71 -6.90 -12.58 0.71
CA CYS A 71 -6.29 -12.37 -0.60
C CYS A 71 -7.16 -11.52 -1.54
N GLU A 72 -8.47 -11.74 -1.51
CA GLU A 72 -9.43 -11.05 -2.36
C GLU A 72 -9.56 -9.58 -1.97
N GLU A 73 -9.51 -9.26 -0.67
CA GLU A 73 -9.53 -7.88 -0.17
C GLU A 73 -8.24 -7.12 -0.51
N ILE A 74 -7.08 -7.79 -0.46
CA ILE A 74 -5.81 -7.16 -0.84
C ILE A 74 -5.73 -6.97 -2.35
N GLU A 75 -6.21 -7.94 -3.13
CA GLU A 75 -6.32 -7.77 -4.58
C GLU A 75 -7.29 -6.65 -4.95
N ASP A 76 -8.47 -6.59 -4.34
CA ASP A 76 -9.43 -5.49 -4.58
C ASP A 76 -8.84 -4.13 -4.16
N TYR A 77 -8.09 -4.10 -3.05
CA TYR A 77 -7.35 -2.92 -2.62
C TYR A 77 -6.40 -2.45 -3.73
N PHE A 78 -5.45 -3.27 -4.19
CA PHE A 78 -4.49 -2.84 -5.21
C PHE A 78 -5.08 -2.70 -6.62
N ALA A 79 -6.11 -3.47 -6.97
CA ALA A 79 -6.80 -3.40 -8.26
C ALA A 79 -7.73 -2.18 -8.37
N GLY A 80 -8.35 -1.76 -7.27
CA GLY A 80 -9.21 -0.58 -7.16
C GLY A 80 -8.46 0.75 -7.00
N GLY A 81 -7.12 0.73 -7.04
CA GLY A 81 -6.29 1.92 -6.83
C GLY A 81 -6.06 2.26 -5.35
N GLY A 82 -5.86 1.23 -4.51
CA GLY A 82 -5.59 1.26 -3.08
C GLY A 82 -4.29 1.97 -2.76
N GLY A 83 -4.44 3.28 -2.62
CA GLY A 83 -3.39 4.27 -2.79
C GLY A 83 -3.98 5.28 -3.77
N GLY A 84 -4.90 6.10 -3.26
CA GLY A 84 -5.89 6.81 -4.08
C GLY A 84 -5.30 7.61 -5.24
N ALA A 85 -5.38 7.05 -6.45
CA ALA A 85 -5.61 7.76 -7.70
C ALA A 85 -5.72 6.77 -8.88
N ALA A 86 -6.94 6.50 -9.33
CA ALA A 86 -7.40 6.68 -10.71
C ALA A 86 -8.58 5.75 -11.02
N ASP A 87 -9.78 6.31 -11.14
CA ASP A 87 -10.55 6.19 -12.38
C ASP A 87 -11.76 7.16 -12.35
N ASP A 88 -11.49 8.42 -12.71
CA ASP A 88 -12.47 9.17 -13.50
C ASP A 88 -12.21 8.81 -14.98
N ALA A 89 -12.32 7.52 -15.33
CA ALA A 89 -12.62 7.16 -16.72
C ALA A 89 -14.12 7.33 -16.92
N ASN A 90 -14.59 8.57 -16.85
CA ASN A 90 -15.83 8.93 -17.50
C ASN A 90 -15.60 8.89 -19.03
N THR A 91 -15.71 7.69 -19.58
CA THR A 91 -16.38 7.36 -20.85
C THR A 91 -16.50 8.52 -21.84
N THR A 92 -15.69 8.46 -22.89
CA THR A 92 -16.08 9.01 -24.19
C THR A 92 -17.22 8.17 -24.73
N GLU A 93 -18.45 8.72 -24.76
CA GLU A 93 -19.43 8.63 -25.86
C GLU A 93 -20.38 9.84 -25.83
#